data_AF-A0A2V6ZRS6-F1
#
_entry.id   AF-A0A2V6ZRS6-F1
#
_cell.length_a   1.000
_cell.length_b   1.000
_cell.length_c   1.000
_cell.angle_alpha   90.00
_cell.angle_beta   90.00
_cell.angle_gamma   90.00
#
_symmetry.space_group_name_H-M   'P 1'
#
loop_
_entity.id
_entity.type
_entity.pdbx_description
1 polymer ?
#
loop_
_entity_poly.entity_id
_entity_poly.type
_entity_poly.pdbx_seq_one_letter_code
_entity_poly.pdbx_strand_id
1 'polypeptide(L)' 'MLPSREELRQAFQAGFQAIDAGDTFYSGFDAFLTSVGYRKRAEIPCTCRDDGAHGHLPECRWMKA' A
#
# COMPACT_ATOMS: atom_id res chain seq x y z
N MET A 1 10.10 8.24 -5.39
CA MET A 1 8.88 9.06 -5.17
C MET A 1 7.87 8.28 -4.32
N LEU A 2 7.09 8.94 -3.46
CA LEU A 2 6.00 8.30 -2.70
C LEU A 2 4.74 8.16 -3.59
N PRO A 3 3.84 7.21 -3.30
CA PRO A 3 2.54 7.12 -3.96
C PRO A 3 1.76 8.42 -3.89
N SER A 4 1.14 8.81 -4.99
CA SER A 4 0.14 9.87 -4.99
C SER A 4 -1.13 9.41 -4.27
N ARG A 5 -1.97 10.38 -3.86
CA ARG A 5 -3.28 10.10 -3.24
C ARG A 5 -4.18 9.22 -4.11
N GLU A 6 -4.15 9.40 -5.43
CA GLU A 6 -4.97 8.59 -6.33
C GLU A 6 -4.43 7.16 -6.48
N GLU A 7 -3.12 6.97 -6.58
CA GLU A 7 -2.50 5.63 -6.57
C GLU A 7 -2.80 4.90 -5.25
N LEU A 8 -2.80 5.61 -4.12
CA LEU A 8 -3.21 5.03 -2.84
C LEU A 8 -4.67 4.63 -2.85
N ARG A 9 -5.58 5.49 -3.32
CA ARG A 9 -7.01 5.18 -3.42
C ARG A 9 -7.25 3.92 -4.26
N GLN A 10 -6.53 3.78 -5.37
CA GLN A 10 -6.58 2.59 -6.23
C GLN A 10 -5.99 1.35 -5.56
N ALA A 11 -4.90 1.49 -4.81
CA ALA A 11 -4.34 0.42 -4.00
C ALA A 11 -5.34 -0.09 -2.94
N PHE A 12 -6.06 0.81 -2.24
CA PHE A 12 -7.14 0.42 -1.32
C PHE A 12 -8.23 -0.35 -2.02
N GLN A 13 -8.68 0.14 -3.18
CA GLN A 13 -9.69 -0.55 -3.97
C GLN A 13 -9.24 -1.95 -4.37
N ALA A 14 -8.00 -2.11 -4.84
CA ALA A 14 -7.42 -3.40 -5.19
C ALA A 14 -7.33 -4.34 -3.98
N GLY A 15 -7.00 -3.81 -2.79
CA GLY A 15 -7.01 -4.58 -1.55
C GLY A 15 -8.40 -5.10 -1.17
N PHE A 16 -9.44 -4.28 -1.29
CA PHE A 16 -10.82 -4.74 -1.05
C PHE A 16 -11.29 -5.77 -2.08
N GLN A 17 -10.97 -5.56 -3.37
CA GLN A 17 -11.27 -6.54 -4.42
C GLN A 17 -10.59 -7.89 -4.18
N ALA A 18 -9.39 -7.90 -3.62
CA ALA A 18 -8.70 -9.12 -3.23
C ALA A 18 -9.45 -9.86 -2.10
N ILE A 19 -9.96 -9.14 -1.10
CA ILE A 19 -10.82 -9.74 -0.08
C ILE A 19 -12.05 -10.41 -0.71
N ASP A 20 -12.73 -9.70 -1.62
CA ASP A 20 -13.91 -10.24 -2.31
C ASP A 20 -13.57 -11.49 -3.14
N ALA A 21 -12.34 -11.58 -3.64
CA ALA A 21 -11.82 -12.73 -4.38
C ALA A 21 -11.33 -13.90 -3.49
N GLY A 22 -11.35 -13.75 -2.16
CA GLY A 22 -10.91 -14.77 -1.20
C GLY A 22 -9.43 -14.65 -0.78
N ASP A 23 -8.74 -13.59 -1.19
CA ASP A 23 -7.38 -13.25 -0.81
C ASP A 23 -7.35 -12.30 0.42
N THR A 24 -6.16 -11.80 0.77
CA THR A 24 -6.00 -10.80 1.83
C THR A 24 -6.02 -9.38 1.26
N PHE A 25 -6.38 -8.39 2.09
CA PHE A 25 -6.26 -6.98 1.69
C PHE A 25 -4.85 -6.63 1.18
N TYR A 26 -3.82 -7.05 1.91
CA TYR A 26 -2.45 -6.68 1.58
C TYR A 26 -1.91 -7.37 0.32
N SER A 27 -2.42 -8.53 -0.07
CA SER A 27 -2.01 -9.15 -1.34
C SER A 27 -2.48 -8.32 -2.54
N GLY A 28 -3.72 -7.80 -2.52
CA GLY A 28 -4.21 -6.88 -3.55
C GLY A 28 -3.53 -5.52 -3.52
N PHE A 29 -3.41 -4.94 -2.31
CA PHE A 29 -2.80 -3.63 -2.11
C PHE A 29 -1.32 -3.60 -2.55
N ASP A 30 -0.52 -4.56 -2.08
CA ASP A 30 0.91 -4.65 -2.40
C ASP A 30 1.12 -5.00 -3.88
N ALA A 31 0.28 -5.86 -4.47
CA ALA A 31 0.36 -6.21 -5.89
C ALA A 31 0.09 -5.00 -6.80
N PHE A 32 -0.92 -4.18 -6.47
CA PHE A 32 -1.20 -2.96 -7.22
C PHE A 32 -0.03 -1.97 -7.17
N LEU A 33 0.49 -1.67 -5.98
CA LEU A 33 1.61 -0.73 -5.84
C LEU A 33 2.86 -1.26 -6.57
N THR A 34 3.10 -2.56 -6.51
CA THR A 34 4.19 -3.20 -7.27
C THR A 34 4.00 -3.08 -8.77
N SER A 35 2.78 -3.28 -9.28
CA SER A 35 2.49 -3.23 -10.73
C SER A 35 2.68 -1.82 -11.32
N VAL A 36 2.46 -0.77 -10.52
CA VAL A 36 2.70 0.63 -10.93
C VAL A 36 4.12 1.12 -10.55
N GLY A 37 5.00 0.21 -10.11
CA GLY A 37 6.44 0.42 -9.99
C GLY A 37 6.97 0.78 -8.61
N TYR A 38 6.13 0.74 -7.56
CA TYR A 38 6.60 0.93 -6.19
C TYR A 38 7.23 -0.33 -5.64
N ARG A 39 8.19 -0.15 -4.72
CA ARG A 39 8.73 -1.23 -3.90
C ARG A 39 8.53 -0.90 -2.42
N LYS A 40 8.22 -1.93 -1.64
CA LYS A 40 8.10 -1.86 -0.18
C LYS A 40 9.49 -1.87 0.44
N ARG A 41 9.82 -0.87 1.26
CA ARG A 41 11.06 -0.83 2.04
C ARG A 41 10.82 -1.57 3.37
N ALA A 42 11.17 -2.85 3.39
CA ALA A 42 10.88 -3.75 4.51
C ALA A 42 11.67 -3.44 5.79
N GLU A 43 12.78 -2.70 5.70
CA GLU A 43 13.79 -2.60 6.77
C GLU A 43 13.85 -1.24 7.48
N ILE A 44 12.91 -0.32 7.23
CA ILE A 44 12.94 1.02 7.84
C ILE A 44 11.86 1.10 8.92
N PRO A 45 12.21 1.46 10.17
CA PRO A 45 11.23 1.93 11.15
C PRO A 45 10.38 3.00 10.49
N CYS A 46 9.06 2.86 10.53
CA CYS A 46 8.20 3.89 9.96
C CYS A 46 8.34 5.15 10.80
N THR A 47 9.04 6.14 10.25
CA THR A 47 9.16 7.46 10.87
C THR A 47 8.00 8.37 10.49
N CYS A 48 7.14 7.95 9.56
CA CYS A 48 5.89 8.65 9.26
C CYS A 48 4.85 8.35 10.35
N ARG A 49 4.07 9.38 10.69
CA ARG A 49 3.00 9.30 11.67
C ARG A 49 1.94 8.34 11.12
N ASP A 50 1.73 7.23 11.82
CA ASP A 50 0.56 6.39 11.63
C ASP A 50 -0.57 7.03 12.44
N ASP A 51 -1.46 7.74 11.75
CA ASP A 51 -2.58 8.43 12.39
C ASP A 51 -3.67 7.45 12.87
N GLY A 52 -3.38 6.13 12.85
CA GLY A 52 -4.14 5.11 13.58
C GLY A 52 -5.43 4.69 12.89
N ALA A 53 -5.65 5.07 11.64
CA ALA A 53 -6.75 4.52 10.88
C ALA A 53 -6.45 3.05 10.55
N HIS A 54 -7.15 2.14 11.23
CA HIS A 54 -7.02 0.68 11.11
C HIS A 54 -6.67 0.20 9.69
N GLY A 55 -5.57 -0.57 9.57
CA GLY A 55 -5.20 -1.28 8.34
C GLY A 55 -4.30 -0.50 7.37
N HIS A 56 -3.98 0.77 7.64
CA HIS A 56 -3.05 1.54 6.81
C HIS A 56 -1.60 1.10 7.05
N LEU A 57 -1.00 0.42 6.07
CA LEU A 57 0.46 0.33 6.00
C LEU A 57 0.99 1.75 5.75
N PRO A 58 2.01 2.23 6.48
CA PRO A 58 2.39 3.61 6.37
C PRO A 58 2.96 3.90 4.98
N GLU A 59 2.38 4.89 4.30
CA GLU A 59 2.65 5.25 2.89
C GLU A 59 4.15 5.48 2.63
N CYS A 60 4.90 5.92 3.66
CA CYS A 60 6.34 6.15 3.57
C CYS A 60 7.19 4.90 3.31
N ARG A 61 6.60 3.69 3.38
CA ARG A 61 7.30 2.45 3.01
C ARG A 61 7.31 2.17 1.52
N TRP A 62 6.52 2.87 0.71
CA TRP A 62 6.40 2.61 -0.72
C TRP A 62 7.15 3.66 -1.51
N MET A 63 8.12 3.21 -2.31
CA MET A 63 8.97 4.10 -3.09
C MET A 63 9.08 3.60 -4.53
N LYS A 64 8.79 4.50 -5.48
CA LYS A 64 9.05 4.30 -6.90
C LYS A 64 10.48 4.76 -7.21
N ALA A 65 11.19 3.94 -7.99
CA ALA A 65 12.49 4.30 -8.57
C ALA A 65 12.32 5.41 -9.61
#